data_AF-A0A136A1I6-F1
#
_entry.id   AF-A0A136A1I6-F1
#
_cell.length_a   1.000
_cell.length_b   1.000
_cell.length_c   1.000
_cell.angle_alpha   90.00
_cell.angle_beta   90.00
_cell.angle_gamma   90.00
#
_symmetry.space_group_name_H-M   'P 1'
#
loop_
_entity.id
_entity.type
_entity.pdbx_description
1 polymer ?
#
loop_
_entity_poly.entity_id
_entity_poly.type
_entity_poly.pdbx_seq_one_letter_code
_entity_poly.pdbx_strand_id
1 'polypeptide(L)'
;MESNNKLWLAALGFTSLLVACVPEATTVNQQANIVLYQGQNSDSAKLGIKSHQHELAVVGDFAELPDGLVSIKTIDKDKQKDALLLNFKDSWSSGLYFNSDGLDISSYVATGTVEFDLRVDDIQQGKLDLVVNCEQNCQHVYRLREWAQEHQDKGWQHLSIPLKCLVDAKADLTQVTKPFNFSTGGKGQLALANVVIKAQGQANQPCHTATQLATTPATLNEYWSVDWWMPRHAQKVEQAQLGQAQLVMIGDSITHGWENDGKAVWDKHFSDINTLNLGYSGDRTENVLWRLQHDELANLQPKLVVMMIGTNNTGHRMDNPEAIAAGVSKILDELKSQIPGAKVLLLAIFPRDATVDSLARINNQQATDLIEQMAQQRGLLFANFNAGFLTDDGTLTTEMMPDLLHPKALGYEVWAEQLEPFINQYVRQQ
;
A
#
# COMPACT_ATOMS: atom_id res chain seq x y z
N MET A 1 -8.02 75.58 -53.76
CA MET A 1 -7.86 76.70 -52.81
C MET A 1 -6.95 76.17 -51.71
N GLU A 2 -5.65 76.45 -51.86
CA GLU A 2 -4.92 77.44 -51.04
C GLU A 2 -4.42 76.78 -49.73
N SER A 3 -3.23 77.03 -49.20
CA SER A 3 -1.96 77.55 -49.67
C SER A 3 -1.00 77.47 -48.47
N ASN A 4 0.28 77.21 -48.73
CA ASN A 4 1.46 77.81 -48.08
C ASN A 4 1.82 77.54 -46.60
N ASN A 5 2.99 76.89 -46.48
CA ASN A 5 4.20 77.30 -45.76
C ASN A 5 4.17 77.57 -44.25
N LYS A 6 5.04 76.86 -43.52
CA LYS A 6 6.29 77.46 -42.97
C LYS A 6 7.28 76.40 -42.47
N LEU A 7 8.54 76.56 -42.90
CA LEU A 7 9.74 75.92 -42.37
C LEU A 7 9.98 76.32 -40.91
N TRP A 8 10.51 75.38 -40.12
CA TRP A 8 11.54 75.64 -39.10
C TRP A 8 12.55 74.48 -39.09
N LEU A 9 13.84 74.81 -39.27
CA LEU A 9 14.97 73.90 -39.05
C LEU A 9 15.17 73.68 -37.55
N ALA A 10 15.41 72.43 -37.15
CA ALA A 10 16.21 72.13 -35.97
C ALA A 10 17.00 70.84 -36.19
N ALA A 11 18.31 70.94 -36.01
CA ALA A 11 19.29 69.88 -36.18
C ALA A 11 19.07 68.74 -35.17
N LEU A 12 19.14 67.49 -35.63
CA LEU A 12 19.21 66.32 -34.77
C LEU A 12 20.37 65.43 -35.24
N GLY A 13 21.28 65.20 -34.29
CA GLY A 13 22.49 64.41 -34.48
C GLY A 13 22.19 62.94 -34.75
N PHE A 14 23.08 62.34 -35.54
CA PHE A 14 23.15 60.91 -35.74
C PHE A 14 23.58 60.22 -34.44
N THR A 15 22.71 59.41 -33.86
CA THR A 15 23.10 58.29 -32.99
C THR A 15 22.53 57.01 -33.57
N SER A 16 23.42 56.22 -34.17
CA SER A 16 23.18 54.88 -34.65
C SER A 16 22.86 53.95 -33.47
N LEU A 17 21.60 53.56 -33.31
CA LEU A 17 21.23 52.40 -32.50
C LEU A 17 21.57 51.12 -33.28
N LEU A 18 22.70 50.51 -32.94
CA LEU A 18 22.97 49.11 -33.22
C LEU A 18 22.06 48.26 -32.33
N VAL A 19 21.07 47.61 -32.92
CA VAL A 19 20.35 46.50 -32.28
C VAL A 19 21.33 45.32 -32.20
N ALA A 20 21.93 45.14 -31.02
CA ALA A 20 22.66 43.91 -30.72
C ALA A 20 21.63 42.82 -30.43
N CYS A 21 21.53 41.85 -31.33
CA CYS A 21 20.82 40.61 -31.07
C CYS A 21 21.62 39.84 -30.01
N VAL A 22 21.13 39.82 -28.77
CA VAL A 22 21.67 38.95 -27.72
C VAL A 22 21.21 37.53 -28.04
N PRO A 23 22.11 36.55 -28.22
CA PRO A 23 21.69 35.16 -28.26
C PRO A 23 21.38 34.74 -26.82
N GLU A 24 20.10 34.58 -26.49
CA GLU A 24 19.70 33.78 -25.33
C GLU A 24 20.02 32.32 -25.62
N ALA A 25 21.29 31.94 -25.42
CA ALA A 25 21.66 30.56 -25.21
C ALA A 25 21.57 30.29 -23.71
N THR A 26 20.36 30.11 -23.18
CA THR A 26 20.17 29.36 -21.95
C THR A 26 20.39 27.89 -22.29
N THR A 27 21.64 27.44 -22.22
CA THR A 27 21.93 26.01 -22.13
C THR A 27 21.32 25.51 -20.84
N VAL A 28 20.10 24.98 -20.91
CA VAL A 28 19.58 24.09 -19.87
C VAL A 28 20.55 22.92 -19.85
N ASN A 29 21.36 22.84 -18.80
CA ASN A 29 22.23 21.69 -18.57
C ASN A 29 21.30 20.49 -18.31
N GLN A 30 20.92 19.77 -19.36
CA GLN A 30 20.05 18.60 -19.25
C GLN A 30 20.86 17.53 -18.53
N GLN A 31 20.51 17.31 -17.27
CA GLN A 31 21.04 16.22 -16.48
C GLN A 31 20.87 14.89 -17.25
N ALA A 32 21.95 14.12 -17.33
CA ALA A 32 21.97 12.88 -18.09
C ALA A 32 21.07 11.81 -17.44
N ASN A 33 20.53 10.89 -18.24
CA ASN A 33 19.77 9.76 -17.71
C ASN A 33 20.73 8.70 -17.14
N ILE A 34 20.28 7.97 -16.13
CA ILE A 34 21.03 6.86 -15.54
C ILE A 34 20.45 5.56 -16.09
N VAL A 35 21.24 4.85 -16.91
CA VAL A 35 20.84 3.55 -17.43
C VAL A 35 21.21 2.48 -16.41
N LEU A 36 20.24 1.69 -15.96
CA LEU A 36 20.49 0.53 -15.10
C LEU A 36 20.62 -0.76 -15.92
N TYR A 37 19.80 -0.89 -16.97
CA TYR A 37 19.85 -2.02 -17.90
C TYR A 37 19.30 -1.66 -19.27
N GLN A 38 20.08 -1.94 -20.32
CA GLN A 38 19.62 -1.81 -21.71
C GLN A 38 20.31 -2.87 -22.57
N GLY A 39 19.81 -4.11 -22.47
CA GLY A 39 20.36 -5.32 -23.09
C GLY A 39 21.71 -5.80 -22.56
N GLN A 40 22.36 -5.00 -21.71
CA GLN A 40 23.53 -5.37 -20.93
C GLN A 40 23.52 -4.60 -19.60
N ASN A 41 24.24 -5.12 -18.61
CA ASN A 41 24.50 -4.40 -17.36
C ASN A 41 25.22 -3.08 -17.67
N SER A 42 24.84 -2.00 -16.98
CA SER A 42 25.56 -0.74 -17.07
C SER A 42 26.73 -0.67 -16.10
N ASP A 43 27.52 0.41 -16.18
CA ASP A 43 28.51 0.73 -15.15
C ASP A 43 27.85 1.21 -13.86
N SER A 44 26.64 1.79 -13.96
CA SER A 44 25.90 2.34 -12.82
C SER A 44 25.23 1.29 -11.95
N ALA A 45 24.92 0.10 -12.50
CA ALA A 45 24.35 -0.98 -11.70
C ALA A 45 24.58 -2.38 -12.27
N LYS A 46 24.62 -3.37 -11.39
CA LYS A 46 24.80 -4.80 -11.70
C LYS A 46 23.54 -5.59 -11.34
N LEU A 47 23.06 -6.40 -12.27
CA LEU A 47 21.91 -7.27 -12.08
C LEU A 47 22.20 -8.39 -11.07
N GLY A 48 21.25 -8.64 -10.18
CA GLY A 48 21.22 -9.81 -9.33
C GLY A 48 19.80 -10.34 -9.13
N ILE A 49 19.72 -11.58 -8.65
CA ILE A 49 18.48 -12.25 -8.24
C ILE A 49 18.58 -12.70 -6.79
N LYS A 50 17.44 -12.76 -6.10
CA LYS A 50 17.39 -13.13 -4.68
C LYS A 50 16.16 -13.96 -4.33
N SER A 51 16.29 -14.79 -3.30
CA SER A 51 15.22 -15.42 -2.55
C SER A 51 15.31 -14.98 -1.08
N HIS A 52 14.51 -15.61 -0.22
CA HIS A 52 14.58 -15.40 1.22
C HIS A 52 15.83 -16.01 1.87
N GLN A 53 16.61 -16.82 1.14
CA GLN A 53 17.81 -17.50 1.64
C GLN A 53 19.08 -17.17 0.85
N HIS A 54 18.94 -16.90 -0.45
CA HIS A 54 20.08 -16.77 -1.35
C HIS A 54 20.02 -15.47 -2.16
N GLU A 55 21.19 -14.93 -2.49
CA GLU A 55 21.36 -13.79 -3.39
C GLU A 55 22.52 -14.12 -4.35
N LEU A 56 22.33 -13.82 -5.63
CA LEU A 56 23.28 -14.16 -6.69
C LEU A 56 23.38 -13.02 -7.71
N ALA A 57 24.60 -12.55 -7.95
CA ALA A 57 24.90 -11.66 -9.06
C ALA A 57 24.79 -12.43 -10.40
N VAL A 58 24.12 -11.84 -11.37
CA VAL A 58 23.85 -12.49 -12.66
C VAL A 58 24.97 -12.17 -13.64
N VAL A 59 25.66 -13.20 -14.11
CA VAL A 59 26.72 -13.11 -15.12
C VAL A 59 26.37 -14.02 -16.30
N GLY A 60 26.22 -13.44 -17.49
CA GLY A 60 25.87 -14.17 -18.71
C GLY A 60 24.36 -14.23 -18.98
N ASP A 61 23.95 -15.23 -19.77
CA ASP A 61 22.59 -15.35 -20.32
C ASP A 61 21.59 -16.06 -19.41
N PHE A 62 22.06 -16.74 -18.36
CA PHE A 62 21.23 -17.53 -17.46
C PHE A 62 21.84 -17.55 -16.07
N ALA A 63 21.00 -17.44 -15.05
CA ALA A 63 21.35 -17.72 -13.67
C ALA A 63 20.14 -18.30 -12.93
N GLU A 64 20.40 -19.18 -11.96
CA GLU A 64 19.40 -19.79 -11.09
C GLU A 64 19.96 -19.84 -9.67
N LEU A 65 19.12 -19.56 -8.68
CA LEU A 65 19.51 -19.66 -7.29
C LEU A 65 19.69 -21.14 -6.87
N PRO A 66 20.56 -21.43 -5.89
CA PRO A 66 20.79 -22.80 -5.43
C PRO A 66 19.53 -23.52 -4.91
N ASP A 67 18.54 -22.77 -4.43
CA ASP A 67 17.25 -23.29 -3.96
C ASP A 67 16.25 -23.57 -5.11
N GLY A 68 16.59 -23.19 -6.34
CA GLY A 68 15.75 -23.32 -7.53
C GLY A 68 14.48 -22.47 -7.49
N LEU A 69 14.37 -21.52 -6.55
CA LEU A 69 13.16 -20.71 -6.37
C LEU A 69 13.09 -19.55 -7.36
N VAL A 70 14.24 -19.06 -7.83
CA VAL A 70 14.33 -17.95 -8.79
C VAL A 70 15.33 -18.28 -9.88
N SER A 71 14.93 -18.06 -11.12
CA SER A 71 15.83 -18.09 -12.27
C SER A 71 15.61 -16.87 -13.15
N ILE A 72 16.65 -16.49 -13.88
CA ILE A 72 16.61 -15.40 -14.84
C ILE A 72 17.34 -15.82 -16.10
N LYS A 73 16.83 -15.41 -17.26
CA LYS A 73 17.51 -15.64 -18.54
C LYS A 73 17.33 -14.48 -19.50
N THR A 74 18.28 -14.28 -20.40
CA THR A 74 18.13 -13.30 -21.48
C THR A 74 17.14 -13.80 -22.53
N ILE A 75 16.30 -12.89 -23.03
CA ILE A 75 15.35 -13.12 -24.12
C ILE A 75 15.37 -11.93 -25.09
N ASP A 76 14.71 -12.09 -26.23
CA ASP A 76 14.63 -11.05 -27.26
C ASP A 76 13.37 -10.19 -27.07
N LYS A 77 13.53 -8.86 -27.18
CA LYS A 77 12.46 -7.86 -27.32
C LYS A 77 12.61 -7.11 -28.65
N ASP A 78 13.57 -6.19 -28.73
CA ASP A 78 13.83 -5.37 -29.93
C ASP A 78 15.11 -5.84 -30.65
N LYS A 79 16.07 -6.33 -29.88
CA LYS A 79 17.34 -6.92 -30.33
C LYS A 79 17.52 -8.31 -29.71
N GLN A 80 18.55 -9.02 -30.16
CA GLN A 80 18.90 -10.29 -29.55
C GLN A 80 19.36 -10.08 -28.09
N LYS A 81 18.77 -10.83 -27.15
CA LYS A 81 19.12 -10.88 -25.72
C LYS A 81 19.04 -9.53 -24.99
N ASP A 82 18.14 -8.65 -25.40
CA ASP A 82 18.02 -7.30 -24.82
C ASP A 82 17.03 -7.18 -23.66
N ALA A 83 16.42 -8.29 -23.25
CA ALA A 83 15.45 -8.38 -22.18
C ALA A 83 15.76 -9.54 -21.21
N LEU A 84 15.19 -9.47 -20.01
CA LEU A 84 15.39 -10.42 -18.91
C LEU A 84 14.08 -11.11 -18.57
N LEU A 85 13.99 -12.43 -18.75
CA LEU A 85 12.87 -13.23 -18.25
C LEU A 85 13.16 -13.75 -16.84
N LEU A 86 12.41 -13.26 -15.86
CA LEU A 86 12.43 -13.69 -14.48
C LEU A 86 11.35 -14.76 -14.24
N ASN A 87 11.74 -15.87 -13.62
CA ASN A 87 10.84 -16.87 -13.08
C ASN A 87 11.02 -16.95 -11.58
N PHE A 88 9.92 -17.04 -10.84
CA PHE A 88 9.94 -17.29 -9.40
C PHE A 88 8.82 -18.25 -9.01
N LYS A 89 9.07 -19.08 -7.99
CA LYS A 89 8.10 -20.03 -7.44
C LYS A 89 8.33 -20.23 -5.95
N ASP A 90 7.25 -20.53 -5.22
CA ASP A 90 7.24 -20.99 -3.83
C ASP A 90 8.11 -20.15 -2.87
N SER A 91 8.26 -18.85 -3.12
CA SER A 91 9.05 -17.97 -2.27
C SER A 91 8.18 -16.87 -1.65
N TRP A 92 8.30 -16.64 -0.35
CA TRP A 92 7.59 -15.53 0.31
C TRP A 92 8.28 -14.17 0.10
N SER A 93 9.56 -14.18 -0.30
CA SER A 93 10.35 -13.00 -0.66
C SER A 93 11.39 -13.40 -1.71
N SER A 94 11.29 -12.83 -2.90
CA SER A 94 12.21 -13.09 -4.01
C SER A 94 12.31 -11.88 -4.94
N GLY A 95 13.08 -12.01 -6.01
CA GLY A 95 12.96 -11.16 -7.19
C GLY A 95 14.31 -10.81 -7.80
N LEU A 96 14.36 -9.68 -8.49
CA LEU A 96 15.56 -9.16 -9.11
C LEU A 96 15.88 -7.77 -8.59
N TYR A 97 17.14 -7.38 -8.65
CA TYR A 97 17.60 -6.07 -8.26
C TYR A 97 18.78 -5.62 -9.12
N PHE A 98 18.98 -4.32 -9.17
CA PHE A 98 20.16 -3.68 -9.74
C PHE A 98 20.95 -3.05 -8.60
N ASN A 99 22.15 -3.58 -8.34
CA ASN A 99 23.02 -3.10 -7.28
C ASN A 99 23.98 -2.03 -7.81
N SER A 100 24.12 -0.91 -7.10
CA SER A 100 25.04 0.18 -7.40
C SER A 100 26.03 0.40 -6.26
N ASP A 101 27.16 1.04 -6.56
CA ASP A 101 28.21 1.40 -5.58
C ASP A 101 27.88 2.68 -4.78
N GLY A 102 26.59 3.03 -4.66
CA GLY A 102 26.12 4.30 -4.13
C GLY A 102 25.82 5.30 -5.25
N LEU A 103 24.54 5.38 -5.65
CA LEU A 103 24.06 6.27 -6.69
C LEU A 103 23.34 7.47 -6.06
N ASP A 104 23.77 8.69 -6.41
CA ASP A 104 23.04 9.90 -6.03
C ASP A 104 21.89 10.14 -7.02
N ILE A 105 20.66 10.00 -6.53
CA ILE A 105 19.44 10.27 -7.30
C ILE A 105 18.66 11.47 -6.76
N SER A 106 19.20 12.21 -5.78
CA SER A 106 18.51 13.30 -5.09
C SER A 106 18.00 14.38 -6.04
N SER A 107 18.81 14.75 -7.03
CA SER A 107 18.48 15.74 -8.07
C SER A 107 17.41 15.26 -9.07
N TYR A 108 17.13 13.95 -9.15
CA TYR A 108 16.12 13.39 -10.05
C TYR A 108 14.72 13.39 -9.44
N VAL A 109 14.57 13.50 -8.11
CA VAL A 109 13.28 13.24 -7.43
C VAL A 109 12.15 14.17 -7.89
N ALA A 110 12.48 15.44 -8.14
CA ALA A 110 11.48 16.47 -8.43
C ALA A 110 10.78 16.27 -9.78
N THR A 111 11.53 15.88 -10.81
CA THR A 111 11.06 15.82 -12.21
C THR A 111 11.31 14.48 -12.90
N GLY A 112 12.09 13.61 -12.28
CA GLY A 112 12.56 12.37 -12.85
C GLY A 112 11.59 11.22 -12.67
N THR A 113 11.85 10.18 -13.47
CA THR A 113 11.02 8.97 -13.52
C THR A 113 11.93 7.75 -13.54
N VAL A 114 11.42 6.65 -12.98
CA VAL A 114 11.95 5.31 -13.21
C VAL A 114 11.13 4.71 -14.35
N GLU A 115 11.79 4.41 -15.45
CA GLU A 115 11.16 3.88 -16.66
C GLU A 115 11.70 2.50 -17.01
N PHE A 116 10.81 1.62 -17.46
CA PHE A 116 11.13 0.26 -17.87
C PHE A 116 10.01 -0.34 -18.72
N ASP A 117 10.35 -1.36 -19.51
CA ASP A 117 9.39 -2.17 -20.24
C ASP A 117 9.15 -3.47 -19.48
N LEU A 118 7.89 -3.84 -19.29
CA LEU A 118 7.47 -5.03 -18.55
C LEU A 118 6.47 -5.84 -19.38
N ARG A 119 6.70 -7.14 -19.46
CA ARG A 119 5.74 -8.13 -19.95
C ARG A 119 5.39 -9.08 -18.81
N VAL A 120 4.11 -9.32 -18.58
CA VAL A 120 3.64 -10.20 -17.51
C VAL A 120 3.06 -11.46 -18.15
N ASP A 121 3.72 -12.60 -17.89
CA ASP A 121 3.34 -13.91 -18.45
C ASP A 121 2.49 -14.71 -17.44
N ASP A 122 2.83 -14.65 -16.14
CA ASP A 122 2.02 -15.21 -15.05
C ASP A 122 2.23 -14.42 -13.76
N ILE A 123 1.14 -13.94 -13.15
CA ILE A 123 1.18 -13.27 -11.84
C ILE A 123 -0.01 -13.61 -10.94
N GLN A 124 -0.83 -14.61 -11.31
CA GLN A 124 -2.10 -14.89 -10.62
C GLN A 124 -1.89 -15.17 -9.14
N GLN A 125 -0.88 -15.97 -8.83
CA GLN A 125 -0.46 -16.33 -7.46
C GLN A 125 0.87 -15.67 -7.09
N GLY A 126 1.22 -14.58 -7.77
CA GLY A 126 2.49 -13.89 -7.61
C GLY A 126 2.33 -12.48 -7.06
N LYS A 127 3.31 -12.04 -6.29
CA LYS A 127 3.48 -10.65 -5.85
C LYS A 127 4.42 -9.93 -6.81
N LEU A 128 4.16 -8.65 -7.05
CA LEU A 128 5.09 -7.77 -7.73
C LEU A 128 5.03 -6.36 -7.13
N ASP A 129 6.13 -5.95 -6.51
CA ASP A 129 6.36 -4.59 -6.04
C ASP A 129 7.67 -4.04 -6.61
N LEU A 130 7.70 -2.74 -6.88
CA LEU A 130 8.93 -2.00 -7.13
C LEU A 130 9.37 -1.27 -5.86
N VAL A 131 10.65 -1.44 -5.51
CA VAL A 131 11.27 -0.85 -4.34
C VAL A 131 12.56 -0.17 -4.75
N VAL A 132 12.81 1.01 -4.18
CA VAL A 132 14.13 1.65 -4.16
C VAL A 132 14.70 1.44 -2.77
N ASN A 133 15.89 0.85 -2.68
CA ASN A 133 16.57 0.66 -1.40
C ASN A 133 17.76 1.62 -1.29
N CYS A 134 17.79 2.37 -0.19
CA CYS A 134 18.96 3.15 0.22
C CYS A 134 19.28 2.95 1.71
N GLU A 135 20.45 3.42 2.16
CA GLU A 135 21.05 3.00 3.45
C GLU A 135 20.17 3.30 4.67
N GLN A 136 19.39 4.40 4.64
CA GLN A 136 18.50 4.79 5.73
C GLN A 136 17.14 5.27 5.22
N ASN A 137 16.07 4.87 5.92
CA ASN A 137 14.70 5.40 5.77
C ASN A 137 14.13 5.36 4.34
N CYS A 138 14.47 4.33 3.58
CA CYS A 138 14.27 4.29 2.14
C CYS A 138 13.79 2.91 1.70
N GLN A 139 12.50 2.67 1.97
CA GLN A 139 11.79 1.45 1.59
C GLN A 139 10.34 1.81 1.27
N HIS A 140 10.12 2.76 0.36
CA HIS A 140 8.78 2.96 -0.17
C HIS A 140 8.48 1.85 -1.20
N VAL A 141 7.34 1.20 -1.01
CA VAL A 141 6.93 0.06 -1.83
C VAL A 141 5.86 0.52 -2.80
N TYR A 142 6.20 0.52 -4.09
CA TYR A 142 5.23 0.79 -5.16
C TYR A 142 4.65 -0.54 -5.64
N ARG A 143 3.38 -0.80 -5.28
CA ARG A 143 2.71 -2.06 -5.61
C ARG A 143 2.32 -2.08 -7.08
N LEU A 144 2.75 -3.12 -7.78
CA LEU A 144 2.47 -3.33 -9.20
C LEU A 144 1.58 -4.55 -9.46
N ARG A 145 1.21 -5.32 -8.43
CA ARG A 145 0.46 -6.57 -8.60
C ARG A 145 -0.87 -6.39 -9.32
N GLU A 146 -1.68 -5.41 -8.93
CA GLU A 146 -2.98 -5.12 -9.56
C GLU A 146 -2.79 -4.77 -11.04
N TRP A 147 -1.89 -3.82 -11.32
CA TRP A 147 -1.50 -3.47 -12.67
C TRP A 147 -1.03 -4.70 -13.46
N ALA A 148 -0.20 -5.56 -12.86
CA ALA A 148 0.35 -6.74 -13.51
C ALA A 148 -0.73 -7.77 -13.85
N GLN A 149 -1.72 -7.97 -12.98
CA GLN A 149 -2.87 -8.85 -13.26
C GLN A 149 -3.71 -8.30 -14.42
N GLU A 150 -3.96 -6.99 -14.44
CA GLU A 150 -4.69 -6.34 -15.53
C GLU A 150 -3.95 -6.41 -16.87
N HIS A 151 -2.62 -6.55 -16.85
CA HIS A 151 -1.76 -6.55 -18.05
C HIS A 151 -1.15 -7.92 -18.36
N GLN A 152 -1.55 -8.97 -17.63
CA GLN A 152 -1.13 -10.34 -17.93
C GLN A 152 -1.55 -10.70 -19.37
N ASP A 153 -0.64 -11.32 -20.11
CA ASP A 153 -0.85 -11.75 -21.50
C ASP A 153 -1.13 -10.60 -22.50
N LYS A 154 -0.91 -9.33 -22.11
CA LYS A 154 -1.09 -8.16 -23.00
C LYS A 154 0.21 -7.70 -23.70
N GLY A 155 1.26 -8.51 -23.66
CA GLY A 155 2.55 -8.19 -24.26
C GLY A 155 3.35 -7.12 -23.51
N TRP A 156 4.33 -6.52 -24.18
CA TRP A 156 5.20 -5.50 -23.59
C TRP A 156 4.45 -4.20 -23.31
N GLN A 157 4.56 -3.71 -22.08
CA GLN A 157 4.03 -2.43 -21.65
C GLN A 157 5.19 -1.55 -21.17
N HIS A 158 5.13 -0.26 -21.49
CA HIS A 158 6.09 0.71 -20.98
C HIS A 158 5.55 1.35 -19.71
N LEU A 159 6.31 1.32 -18.61
CA LEU A 159 5.97 1.99 -17.36
C LEU A 159 6.93 3.16 -17.15
N SER A 160 6.38 4.30 -16.75
CA SER A 160 7.10 5.48 -16.32
C SER A 160 6.49 5.96 -15.00
N ILE A 161 7.22 5.70 -13.90
CA ILE A 161 6.79 5.99 -12.53
C ILE A 161 7.55 7.22 -12.02
N PRO A 162 6.88 8.26 -11.51
CA PRO A 162 7.57 9.39 -10.90
C PRO A 162 8.47 8.92 -9.75
N LEU A 163 9.72 9.36 -9.74
CA LEU A 163 10.69 8.92 -8.73
C LEU A 163 10.24 9.29 -7.31
N LYS A 164 9.56 10.42 -7.15
CA LYS A 164 8.92 10.84 -5.89
C LYS A 164 7.87 9.84 -5.33
N CYS A 165 7.32 8.93 -6.16
CA CYS A 165 6.43 7.89 -5.66
C CYS A 165 7.20 6.69 -5.07
N LEU A 166 8.53 6.66 -5.16
CA LEU A 166 9.37 5.53 -4.78
C LEU A 166 10.31 5.83 -3.60
N VAL A 167 10.30 7.08 -3.11
CA VAL A 167 11.20 7.56 -2.08
C VAL A 167 10.44 8.32 -1.00
N ASP A 168 10.86 8.19 0.25
CA ASP A 168 10.34 9.02 1.35
C ASP A 168 10.93 10.44 1.26
N ALA A 169 10.15 11.45 1.66
CA ALA A 169 10.62 12.83 1.73
C ALA A 169 11.82 13.03 2.68
N LYS A 170 12.02 12.11 3.63
CA LYS A 170 13.13 12.11 4.60
C LYS A 170 14.25 11.11 4.25
N ALA A 171 14.14 10.39 3.13
CA ALA A 171 15.15 9.42 2.73
C ALA A 171 16.46 10.12 2.33
N ASP A 172 17.59 9.51 2.68
CA ASP A 172 18.90 9.93 2.15
C ASP A 172 19.11 9.31 0.76
N LEU A 173 18.98 10.12 -0.27
CA LEU A 173 19.04 9.71 -1.67
C LEU A 173 20.40 9.96 -2.32
N THR A 174 21.40 10.34 -1.52
CA THR A 174 22.78 10.53 -2.00
C THR A 174 23.51 9.20 -2.19
N GLN A 175 23.11 8.16 -1.46
CA GLN A 175 23.75 6.85 -1.44
C GLN A 175 22.73 5.71 -1.66
N VAL A 176 22.16 5.64 -2.87
CA VAL A 176 21.23 4.56 -3.23
C VAL A 176 22.00 3.31 -3.65
N THR A 177 21.71 2.18 -3.01
CA THR A 177 22.42 0.89 -3.24
C THR A 177 21.64 -0.04 -4.16
N LYS A 178 20.31 -0.01 -4.13
CA LYS A 178 19.46 -0.70 -5.12
C LYS A 178 18.45 0.28 -5.71
N PRO A 179 18.84 1.06 -6.75
CA PRO A 179 17.97 2.03 -7.42
C PRO A 179 16.76 1.41 -8.11
N PHE A 180 16.77 0.08 -8.31
CA PHE A 180 15.64 -0.67 -8.80
C PHE A 180 15.67 -2.09 -8.22
N ASN A 181 14.60 -2.48 -7.55
CA ASN A 181 14.44 -3.81 -6.97
C ASN A 181 12.98 -4.25 -7.13
N PHE A 182 12.76 -5.30 -7.91
CA PHE A 182 11.48 -5.98 -7.91
C PHE A 182 11.42 -6.97 -6.76
N SER A 183 10.54 -6.70 -5.80
CA SER A 183 10.17 -7.65 -4.76
C SER A 183 8.99 -8.49 -5.26
N THR A 184 9.25 -9.78 -5.40
CA THR A 184 8.27 -10.81 -5.79
C THR A 184 8.02 -11.78 -4.65
N GLY A 185 7.01 -12.60 -4.80
CA GLY A 185 6.63 -13.66 -3.87
C GLY A 185 5.54 -14.54 -4.47
N GLY A 186 5.27 -15.69 -3.88
CA GLY A 186 4.44 -16.73 -4.49
C GLY A 186 5.10 -17.31 -5.75
N LYS A 187 4.35 -17.36 -6.86
CA LYS A 187 4.85 -17.85 -8.15
C LYS A 187 4.48 -16.92 -9.30
N GLY A 188 5.32 -16.85 -10.32
CA GLY A 188 5.06 -16.08 -11.52
C GLY A 188 6.23 -16.02 -12.50
N GLN A 189 5.94 -15.41 -13.65
CA GLN A 189 6.87 -15.19 -14.75
C GLN A 189 6.63 -13.81 -15.35
N LEU A 190 7.71 -13.04 -15.48
CA LEU A 190 7.69 -11.70 -16.07
C LEU A 190 8.97 -11.44 -16.85
N ALA A 191 8.90 -10.56 -17.86
CA ALA A 191 10.07 -10.10 -18.59
C ALA A 191 10.27 -8.59 -18.43
N LEU A 192 11.52 -8.18 -18.22
CA LEU A 192 11.93 -6.79 -17.97
C LEU A 192 12.95 -6.34 -19.02
N ALA A 193 12.80 -5.12 -19.53
CA ALA A 193 13.77 -4.50 -20.42
C ALA A 193 13.88 -2.98 -20.17
N ASN A 194 14.93 -2.36 -20.71
CA ASN A 194 15.09 -0.89 -20.79
C ASN A 194 14.91 -0.13 -19.46
N VAL A 195 15.60 -0.55 -18.39
CA VAL A 195 15.50 0.05 -17.07
C VAL A 195 16.37 1.31 -16.97
N VAL A 196 15.73 2.47 -16.81
CA VAL A 196 16.39 3.79 -16.84
C VAL A 196 15.78 4.72 -15.79
N ILE A 197 16.62 5.49 -15.10
CA ILE A 197 16.18 6.67 -14.33
C ILE A 197 16.39 7.90 -15.22
N LYS A 198 15.29 8.55 -15.62
CA LYS A 198 15.36 9.78 -16.41
C LYS A 198 15.36 11.00 -15.52
N ALA A 199 16.15 12.02 -15.88
CA ALA A 199 16.14 13.33 -15.20
C ALA A 199 14.80 14.06 -15.39
N GLN A 200 14.19 13.87 -16.57
CA GLN A 200 12.88 14.37 -16.92
C GLN A 200 12.14 13.28 -17.70
N GLY A 201 10.94 12.91 -17.25
CA GLY A 201 10.10 11.94 -17.94
C GLY A 201 8.62 12.29 -17.81
N GLN A 202 7.84 11.82 -18.77
CA GLN A 202 6.39 11.93 -18.73
C GLN A 202 5.83 10.65 -18.10
N ALA A 203 5.54 10.72 -16.81
CA ALA A 203 4.96 9.59 -16.08
C ALA A 203 3.63 9.14 -16.68
N ASN A 204 3.44 7.83 -16.76
CA ASN A 204 2.18 7.20 -17.12
C ASN A 204 1.55 6.40 -15.96
N GLN A 205 2.25 6.30 -14.84
CA GLN A 205 1.76 5.72 -13.59
C GLN A 205 1.49 6.79 -12.54
N PRO A 206 0.38 6.70 -11.78
CA PRO A 206 0.08 7.66 -10.72
C PRO A 206 0.91 7.40 -9.45
N CYS A 207 1.14 8.45 -8.65
CA CYS A 207 1.46 8.25 -7.23
C CYS A 207 0.14 8.06 -6.48
N HIS A 208 -0.03 6.92 -5.82
CA HIS A 208 -1.15 6.75 -4.89
C HIS A 208 -0.74 7.26 -3.51
N THR A 209 -1.51 8.19 -2.94
CA THR A 209 -1.32 8.59 -1.55
C THR A 209 -1.89 7.53 -0.61
N ALA A 210 -1.37 7.47 0.63
CA ALA A 210 -1.93 6.59 1.65
C ALA A 210 -3.45 6.79 1.83
N THR A 211 -3.91 8.04 1.78
CA THR A 211 -5.34 8.37 1.86
C THR A 211 -6.13 7.83 0.67
N GLN A 212 -5.62 7.96 -0.55
CA GLN A 212 -6.28 7.39 -1.73
C GLN A 212 -6.38 5.87 -1.62
N LEU A 213 -5.30 5.20 -1.21
CA LEU A 213 -5.30 3.75 -1.00
C LEU A 213 -6.30 3.35 0.07
N ALA A 214 -6.29 4.00 1.23
CA ALA A 214 -7.15 3.66 2.37
C ALA A 214 -8.65 3.94 2.14
N THR A 215 -9.01 4.77 1.15
CA THR A 215 -10.39 5.21 0.88
C THR A 215 -10.97 4.72 -0.44
N THR A 216 -10.17 4.07 -1.28
CA THR A 216 -10.63 3.54 -2.58
C THR A 216 -10.89 2.04 -2.44
N PRO A 217 -12.16 1.58 -2.56
CA PRO A 217 -12.51 0.16 -2.43
C PRO A 217 -11.64 -0.74 -3.32
N ALA A 218 -10.98 -1.72 -2.72
CA ALA A 218 -10.16 -2.71 -3.44
C ALA A 218 -10.21 -4.07 -2.74
N THR A 219 -10.15 -5.18 -3.48
CA THR A 219 -10.02 -6.52 -2.91
C THR A 219 -8.71 -6.66 -2.12
N LEU A 220 -8.63 -7.59 -1.15
CA LEU A 220 -7.35 -7.95 -0.54
C LEU A 220 -6.51 -8.72 -1.56
N ASN A 221 -5.80 -7.97 -2.41
CA ASN A 221 -5.04 -8.51 -3.52
C ASN A 221 -3.61 -8.83 -3.09
N GLU A 222 -3.46 -9.71 -2.10
CA GLU A 222 -2.17 -10.25 -1.69
C GLU A 222 -2.03 -11.70 -2.19
N TYR A 223 -0.83 -12.13 -2.56
CA TYR A 223 -0.64 -13.48 -3.15
C TYR A 223 -1.04 -14.61 -2.18
N TRP A 224 -0.98 -14.36 -0.87
CA TRP A 224 -1.35 -15.31 0.18
C TRP A 224 -2.85 -15.28 0.54
N SER A 225 -3.62 -14.33 -0.01
CA SER A 225 -5.06 -14.21 0.26
C SER A 225 -5.95 -14.74 -0.87
N VAL A 226 -5.41 -14.86 -2.09
CA VAL A 226 -6.21 -15.13 -3.30
C VAL A 226 -7.09 -16.38 -3.23
N ASP A 227 -6.60 -17.44 -2.58
CA ASP A 227 -7.31 -18.72 -2.56
C ASP A 227 -8.43 -18.79 -1.51
N TRP A 228 -8.51 -17.84 -0.56
CA TRP A 228 -9.47 -17.91 0.53
C TRP A 228 -10.33 -16.65 0.71
N TRP A 229 -9.84 -15.46 0.32
CA TRP A 229 -10.53 -14.20 0.62
C TRP A 229 -11.87 -14.07 -0.11
N MET A 230 -11.88 -14.31 -1.43
CA MET A 230 -13.11 -14.29 -2.24
C MET A 230 -14.09 -15.43 -1.87
N PRO A 231 -13.65 -16.69 -1.66
CA PRO A 231 -14.53 -17.73 -1.12
C PRO A 231 -15.16 -17.38 0.22
N ARG A 232 -14.39 -16.79 1.15
CA ARG A 232 -14.94 -16.32 2.43
C ARG A 232 -15.97 -15.21 2.22
N HIS A 233 -15.69 -14.25 1.33
CA HIS A 233 -16.67 -13.23 0.96
C HIS A 233 -17.99 -13.85 0.48
N ALA A 234 -17.94 -14.78 -0.46
CA ALA A 234 -19.15 -15.44 -0.95
C ALA A 234 -19.93 -16.11 0.20
N GLN A 235 -19.22 -16.82 1.09
CA GLN A 235 -19.82 -17.43 2.29
C GLN A 235 -20.48 -16.39 3.21
N LYS A 236 -19.85 -15.23 3.42
CA LYS A 236 -20.39 -14.18 4.28
C LYS A 236 -21.58 -13.45 3.67
N VAL A 237 -21.60 -13.26 2.36
CA VAL A 237 -22.78 -12.77 1.63
C VAL A 237 -23.94 -13.74 1.78
N GLU A 238 -23.71 -15.05 1.62
CA GLU A 238 -24.77 -16.06 1.84
C GLU A 238 -25.32 -16.02 3.28
N GLN A 239 -24.45 -15.86 4.29
CA GLN A 239 -24.87 -15.69 5.69
C GLN A 239 -25.66 -14.39 5.90
N ALA A 240 -25.22 -13.29 5.30
CA ALA A 240 -25.90 -11.99 5.37
C ALA A 240 -27.31 -12.04 4.78
N GLN A 241 -27.47 -12.72 3.64
CA GLN A 241 -28.75 -12.89 2.95
C GLN A 241 -29.82 -13.61 3.80
N LEU A 242 -29.43 -14.36 4.83
CA LEU A 242 -30.39 -14.94 5.77
C LEU A 242 -31.12 -13.86 6.58
N GLY A 243 -30.54 -12.66 6.75
CA GLY A 243 -31.17 -11.51 7.41
C GLY A 243 -31.36 -11.67 8.92
N GLN A 244 -30.71 -12.64 9.55
CA GLN A 244 -30.97 -13.02 10.95
C GLN A 244 -29.98 -12.42 11.96
N ALA A 245 -28.89 -11.80 11.49
CA ALA A 245 -27.83 -11.30 12.38
C ALA A 245 -28.32 -10.10 13.20
N GLN A 246 -28.25 -10.24 14.53
CA GLN A 246 -28.55 -9.17 15.49
C GLN A 246 -27.31 -8.34 15.81
N LEU A 247 -26.13 -8.98 15.73
CA LEU A 247 -24.82 -8.39 15.93
C LEU A 247 -23.97 -8.64 14.68
N VAL A 248 -23.28 -7.60 14.20
CA VAL A 248 -22.29 -7.72 13.13
C VAL A 248 -20.94 -7.26 13.66
N MET A 249 -19.92 -8.10 13.51
CA MET A 249 -18.52 -7.77 13.83
C MET A 249 -17.77 -7.45 12.54
N ILE A 250 -17.15 -6.29 12.40
CA ILE A 250 -16.41 -5.88 11.20
C ILE A 250 -14.96 -5.59 11.57
N GLY A 251 -14.01 -6.19 10.85
CA GLY A 251 -12.60 -5.89 11.06
C GLY A 251 -11.65 -6.77 10.28
N ASP A 252 -10.44 -6.90 10.83
CA ASP A 252 -9.34 -7.67 10.26
C ASP A 252 -9.17 -9.06 10.90
N SER A 253 -7.93 -9.58 10.95
CA SER A 253 -7.56 -10.86 11.56
C SER A 253 -7.94 -10.96 13.03
N ILE A 254 -7.90 -9.85 13.78
CA ILE A 254 -8.27 -9.84 15.19
C ILE A 254 -9.78 -10.09 15.34
N THR A 255 -10.58 -9.49 14.47
CA THR A 255 -12.04 -9.75 14.46
C THR A 255 -12.35 -11.14 13.88
N HIS A 256 -11.62 -11.55 12.85
CA HIS A 256 -11.75 -12.88 12.25
C HIS A 256 -11.50 -13.99 13.28
N GLY A 257 -10.53 -13.79 14.19
CA GLY A 257 -10.14 -14.79 15.16
C GLY A 257 -11.23 -15.14 16.19
N TRP A 258 -12.34 -14.39 16.29
CA TRP A 258 -13.54 -14.85 17.02
C TRP A 258 -14.13 -16.16 16.47
N GLU A 259 -13.89 -16.50 15.20
CA GLU A 259 -14.26 -17.80 14.63
C GLU A 259 -13.22 -18.90 14.85
N ASN A 260 -12.04 -18.53 15.35
CA ASN A 260 -10.87 -19.41 15.52
C ASN A 260 -10.41 -19.40 16.98
N ASP A 261 -9.29 -18.73 17.28
CA ASP A 261 -8.67 -18.70 18.61
C ASP A 261 -9.59 -18.15 19.72
N GLY A 262 -10.51 -17.25 19.37
CA GLY A 262 -11.50 -16.66 20.26
C GLY A 262 -12.80 -17.44 20.34
N LYS A 263 -12.99 -18.51 19.56
CA LYS A 263 -14.28 -19.20 19.43
C LYS A 263 -14.84 -19.71 20.75
N ALA A 264 -14.01 -20.36 21.57
CA ALA A 264 -14.45 -20.89 22.85
C ALA A 264 -14.91 -19.78 23.81
N VAL A 265 -14.23 -18.62 23.78
CA VAL A 265 -14.61 -17.44 24.56
C VAL A 265 -15.91 -16.84 24.01
N TRP A 266 -16.04 -16.73 22.68
CA TRP A 266 -17.27 -16.26 22.05
C TRP A 266 -18.47 -17.13 22.42
N ASP A 267 -18.33 -18.46 22.34
CA ASP A 267 -19.40 -19.40 22.69
C ASP A 267 -19.78 -19.30 24.18
N LYS A 268 -18.81 -19.05 25.06
CA LYS A 268 -19.04 -18.84 26.50
C LYS A 268 -19.86 -17.58 26.78
N HIS A 269 -19.56 -16.48 26.10
CA HIS A 269 -20.11 -15.16 26.42
C HIS A 269 -21.33 -14.77 25.57
N PHE A 270 -21.39 -15.19 24.31
CA PHE A 270 -22.29 -14.62 23.29
C PHE A 270 -22.98 -15.66 22.39
N SER A 271 -23.01 -16.94 22.78
CA SER A 271 -23.65 -18.01 21.99
C SER A 271 -25.17 -17.86 21.86
N ASP A 272 -25.80 -17.05 22.71
CA ASP A 272 -27.22 -16.71 22.65
C ASP A 272 -27.57 -15.70 21.54
N ILE A 273 -26.57 -15.11 20.88
CA ILE A 273 -26.75 -14.00 19.93
C ILE A 273 -26.44 -14.47 18.53
N ASN A 274 -27.39 -14.24 17.61
CA ASN A 274 -27.10 -14.48 16.20
C ASN A 274 -26.13 -13.40 15.67
N THR A 275 -24.89 -13.81 15.46
CA THR A 275 -23.79 -12.91 15.11
C THR A 275 -23.24 -13.25 13.74
N LEU A 276 -23.08 -12.22 12.91
CA LEU A 276 -22.32 -12.31 11.67
C LEU A 276 -20.93 -11.71 11.87
N ASN A 277 -19.90 -12.55 11.80
CA ASN A 277 -18.52 -12.10 11.83
C ASN A 277 -18.00 -11.83 10.40
N LEU A 278 -17.78 -10.56 10.10
CA LEU A 278 -17.19 -10.00 8.87
C LEU A 278 -15.72 -9.54 9.09
N GLY A 279 -15.00 -10.26 9.95
CA GLY A 279 -13.55 -10.16 10.12
C GLY A 279 -12.80 -10.96 9.05
N TYR A 280 -11.76 -10.36 8.47
CA TYR A 280 -10.92 -10.98 7.42
C TYR A 280 -9.44 -10.77 7.71
N SER A 281 -8.66 -11.85 7.70
CA SER A 281 -7.24 -11.75 8.01
C SER A 281 -6.48 -10.88 7.02
N GLY A 282 -5.77 -9.87 7.52
CA GLY A 282 -4.95 -8.96 6.72
C GLY A 282 -5.72 -7.80 6.06
N ASP A 283 -7.04 -7.72 6.25
CA ASP A 283 -7.83 -6.63 5.72
C ASP A 283 -7.38 -5.27 6.22
N ARG A 284 -7.46 -4.31 5.32
CA ARG A 284 -7.26 -2.88 5.54
C ARG A 284 -8.59 -2.16 5.31
N THR A 285 -8.64 -0.86 5.57
CA THR A 285 -9.87 -0.07 5.41
C THR A 285 -10.46 -0.18 4.00
N GLU A 286 -9.63 -0.17 2.97
CA GLU A 286 -10.09 -0.29 1.58
C GLU A 286 -10.66 -1.66 1.23
N ASN A 287 -10.24 -2.70 1.95
CA ASN A 287 -10.74 -4.05 1.74
C ASN A 287 -12.13 -4.20 2.35
N VAL A 288 -12.32 -3.70 3.57
CA VAL A 288 -13.66 -3.60 4.18
C VAL A 288 -14.60 -2.82 3.25
N LEU A 289 -14.18 -1.66 2.75
CA LEU A 289 -14.99 -0.85 1.83
C LEU A 289 -15.46 -1.65 0.61
N TRP A 290 -14.55 -2.39 -0.01
CA TRP A 290 -14.90 -3.23 -1.15
C TRP A 290 -15.95 -4.25 -0.75
N ARG A 291 -15.74 -5.01 0.33
CA ARG A 291 -16.67 -6.06 0.74
C ARG A 291 -18.07 -5.54 1.07
N LEU A 292 -18.16 -4.41 1.79
CA LEU A 292 -19.46 -3.80 2.11
C LEU A 292 -20.19 -3.34 0.85
N GLN A 293 -19.48 -2.86 -0.18
CA GLN A 293 -20.06 -2.48 -1.47
C GLN A 293 -20.44 -3.67 -2.36
N HIS A 294 -20.08 -4.89 -1.95
CA HIS A 294 -20.36 -6.13 -2.66
C HIS A 294 -21.24 -7.06 -1.78
N ASP A 295 -22.36 -6.52 -1.29
CA ASP A 295 -23.47 -7.25 -0.68
C ASP A 295 -23.24 -7.89 0.70
N GLU A 296 -22.12 -7.65 1.40
CA GLU A 296 -21.92 -8.23 2.75
C GLU A 296 -22.90 -7.72 3.81
N LEU A 297 -23.60 -6.61 3.55
CA LEU A 297 -24.65 -6.08 4.42
C LEU A 297 -26.05 -6.21 3.82
N ALA A 298 -26.17 -6.84 2.65
CA ALA A 298 -27.44 -6.97 1.97
C ALA A 298 -28.45 -7.73 2.85
N ASN A 299 -29.66 -7.19 2.99
CA ASN A 299 -30.76 -7.74 3.78
C ASN A 299 -30.55 -7.79 5.31
N LEU A 300 -29.50 -7.14 5.84
CA LEU A 300 -29.27 -7.08 7.28
C LEU A 300 -30.01 -5.91 7.95
N GLN A 301 -30.46 -6.13 9.18
CA GLN A 301 -30.95 -5.08 10.09
C GLN A 301 -30.42 -5.34 11.51
N PRO A 302 -29.08 -5.25 11.71
CA PRO A 302 -28.50 -5.59 12.99
C PRO A 302 -28.84 -4.52 14.03
N LYS A 303 -28.96 -4.92 15.29
CA LYS A 303 -29.12 -3.98 16.41
C LYS A 303 -27.80 -3.23 16.68
N LEU A 304 -26.68 -3.96 16.59
CA LEU A 304 -25.33 -3.44 16.86
C LEU A 304 -24.34 -3.91 15.79
N VAL A 305 -23.49 -2.98 15.36
CA VAL A 305 -22.26 -3.23 14.61
C VAL A 305 -21.09 -2.88 15.51
N VAL A 306 -20.14 -3.79 15.67
CA VAL A 306 -18.87 -3.53 16.35
C VAL A 306 -17.77 -3.52 15.29
N MET A 307 -17.05 -2.40 15.19
CA MET A 307 -16.04 -2.22 14.14
C MET A 307 -14.68 -1.86 14.73
N MET A 308 -13.66 -2.64 14.34
CA MET A 308 -12.26 -2.36 14.61
C MET A 308 -11.43 -2.67 13.36
N ILE A 309 -10.80 -1.65 12.78
CA ILE A 309 -9.99 -1.79 11.58
C ILE A 309 -8.90 -0.71 11.54
N GLY A 310 -7.77 -1.04 10.91
CA GLY A 310 -6.70 -0.08 10.60
C GLY A 310 -5.30 -0.56 10.95
N THR A 311 -5.16 -1.58 11.80
CA THR A 311 -3.82 -2.03 12.21
C THR A 311 -2.99 -2.59 11.04
N ASN A 312 -3.63 -3.08 9.98
CA ASN A 312 -2.95 -3.56 8.78
C ASN A 312 -2.61 -2.44 7.80
N ASN A 313 -3.31 -1.29 7.84
CA ASN A 313 -2.88 -0.09 7.13
C ASN A 313 -1.53 0.40 7.70
N THR A 314 -1.41 0.38 9.03
CA THR A 314 -0.14 0.56 9.74
C THR A 314 0.86 -0.55 9.39
N GLY A 315 0.51 -1.82 9.64
CA GLY A 315 1.46 -2.93 9.55
C GLY A 315 1.98 -3.25 8.14
N HIS A 316 1.16 -3.05 7.10
CA HIS A 316 1.53 -3.41 5.72
C HIS A 316 2.09 -2.23 4.91
N ARG A 317 1.82 -0.99 5.31
CA ARG A 317 2.19 0.21 4.54
C ARG A 317 2.76 1.35 5.36
N MET A 318 2.58 1.34 6.68
CA MET A 318 2.73 2.53 7.52
C MET A 318 1.94 3.73 6.96
N ASP A 319 0.68 3.48 6.58
CA ASP A 319 -0.25 4.57 6.25
C ASP A 319 -0.30 5.55 7.44
N ASN A 320 -0.24 6.85 7.15
CA ASN A 320 -0.34 7.87 8.20
C ASN A 320 -1.71 7.82 8.90
N PRO A 321 -1.80 8.30 10.15
CA PRO A 321 -3.03 8.25 10.95
C PRO A 321 -4.25 8.86 10.26
N GLU A 322 -4.06 9.96 9.52
CA GLU A 322 -5.12 10.66 8.80
C GLU A 322 -5.69 9.82 7.67
N ALA A 323 -4.86 9.08 6.94
CA ALA A 323 -5.29 8.15 5.91
C ALA A 323 -6.12 6.99 6.49
N ILE A 324 -5.67 6.42 7.62
CA ILE A 324 -6.41 5.35 8.31
C ILE A 324 -7.77 5.86 8.77
N ALA A 325 -7.81 7.01 9.44
CA ALA A 325 -9.05 7.64 9.90
C ALA A 325 -9.97 7.97 8.72
N ALA A 326 -9.45 8.47 7.59
CA ALA A 326 -10.24 8.73 6.40
C ALA A 326 -10.88 7.44 5.82
N GLY A 327 -10.13 6.34 5.80
CA GLY A 327 -10.64 5.03 5.42
C GLY A 327 -11.77 4.55 6.32
N VAL A 328 -11.58 4.65 7.65
CA VAL A 328 -12.64 4.37 8.64
C VAL A 328 -13.87 5.26 8.40
N SER A 329 -13.68 6.55 8.12
CA SER A 329 -14.75 7.49 7.81
C SER A 329 -15.62 7.02 6.63
N LYS A 330 -14.99 6.52 5.57
CA LYS A 330 -15.69 5.98 4.40
C LYS A 330 -16.48 4.72 4.74
N ILE A 331 -15.93 3.84 5.58
CA ILE A 331 -16.65 2.63 6.01
C ILE A 331 -17.90 3.03 6.81
N LEU A 332 -17.80 4.04 7.67
CA LEU A 332 -18.96 4.56 8.40
C LEU A 332 -20.02 5.18 7.48
N ASP A 333 -19.61 5.80 6.38
CA ASP A 333 -20.54 6.30 5.36
C ASP A 333 -21.30 5.13 4.69
N GLU A 334 -20.62 4.03 4.37
CA GLU A 334 -21.24 2.80 3.86
C GLU A 334 -22.23 2.18 4.86
N LEU A 335 -21.83 2.05 6.13
CA LEU A 335 -22.69 1.52 7.19
C LEU A 335 -23.95 2.38 7.36
N LYS A 336 -23.80 3.70 7.37
CA LYS A 336 -24.93 4.63 7.46
C LYS A 336 -25.88 4.52 6.26
N SER A 337 -25.33 4.29 5.06
CA SER A 337 -26.12 4.15 3.84
C SER A 337 -26.89 2.82 3.80
N GLN A 338 -26.22 1.72 4.11
CA GLN A 338 -26.75 0.37 3.91
C GLN A 338 -27.59 -0.14 5.10
N ILE A 339 -27.21 0.20 6.34
CA ILE A 339 -27.87 -0.24 7.57
C ILE A 339 -28.09 0.92 8.55
N PRO A 340 -28.84 1.98 8.16
CA PRO A 340 -28.99 3.22 8.93
C PRO A 340 -29.60 3.05 10.34
N GLY A 341 -30.29 1.94 10.60
CA GLY A 341 -30.90 1.65 11.90
C GLY A 341 -29.95 1.08 12.95
N ALA A 342 -28.79 0.57 12.54
CA ALA A 342 -27.85 -0.09 13.44
C ALA A 342 -27.12 0.91 14.34
N LYS A 343 -26.92 0.55 15.62
CA LYS A 343 -25.94 1.24 16.45
C LYS A 343 -24.55 0.81 16.02
N VAL A 344 -23.61 1.74 15.95
CA VAL A 344 -22.20 1.44 15.62
C VAL A 344 -21.35 1.72 16.84
N LEU A 345 -20.65 0.68 17.31
CA LEU A 345 -19.57 0.74 18.28
C LEU A 345 -18.23 0.69 17.56
N LEU A 346 -17.56 1.83 17.51
CA LEU A 346 -16.18 1.93 17.05
C LEU A 346 -15.24 1.57 18.20
N LEU A 347 -14.31 0.67 17.93
CA LEU A 347 -13.24 0.36 18.86
C LEU A 347 -11.98 1.13 18.50
N ALA A 348 -11.22 1.51 19.54
CA ALA A 348 -9.81 1.85 19.40
C ALA A 348 -9.07 0.71 18.68
N ILE A 349 -8.06 1.06 17.88
CA ILE A 349 -7.17 0.05 17.31
C ILE A 349 -6.34 -0.53 18.46
N PHE A 350 -6.39 -1.85 18.62
CA PHE A 350 -5.66 -2.54 19.69
C PHE A 350 -4.15 -2.28 19.62
N PRO A 351 -3.46 -2.32 20.78
CA PRO A 351 -2.02 -2.16 20.81
C PRO A 351 -1.35 -3.31 20.06
N ARG A 352 -0.19 -2.99 19.47
CA ARG A 352 0.73 -3.93 18.85
C ARG A 352 2.14 -3.58 19.27
N ASP A 353 3.06 -4.53 19.11
CA ASP A 353 4.44 -4.46 19.56
C ASP A 353 4.56 -4.27 21.09
N ALA A 354 5.64 -4.76 21.68
CA ALA A 354 5.77 -4.83 23.14
C ALA A 354 5.79 -3.43 23.79
N THR A 355 6.49 -2.48 23.18
CA THR A 355 6.86 -1.21 23.81
C THR A 355 6.08 -0.02 23.25
N VAL A 356 5.89 1.01 24.08
CA VAL A 356 5.12 2.23 23.76
C VAL A 356 5.75 3.09 22.66
N ASP A 357 7.05 2.95 22.43
CA ASP A 357 7.84 3.73 21.49
C ASP A 357 7.92 3.11 20.08
N SER A 358 7.32 1.92 19.88
CA SER A 358 7.22 1.35 18.54
C SER A 358 6.44 2.30 17.61
N LEU A 359 7.00 2.54 16.42
CA LEU A 359 6.39 3.40 15.40
C LEU A 359 4.98 2.95 15.03
N ALA A 360 4.75 1.63 14.89
CA ALA A 360 3.44 1.11 14.52
C ALA A 360 2.44 1.28 15.68
N ARG A 361 2.90 1.17 16.94
CA ARG A 361 2.06 1.41 18.12
C ARG A 361 1.68 2.88 18.24
N ILE A 362 2.63 3.79 18.05
CA ILE A 362 2.39 5.24 18.02
C ILE A 362 1.38 5.58 16.92
N ASN A 363 1.55 5.01 15.72
CA ASN A 363 0.65 5.25 14.59
C ASN A 363 -0.78 4.76 14.85
N ASN A 364 -0.94 3.56 15.42
CA ASN A 364 -2.25 3.04 15.83
C ASN A 364 -2.92 3.93 16.88
N GLN A 365 -2.15 4.46 17.84
CA GLN A 365 -2.68 5.37 18.86
C GLN A 365 -3.13 6.70 18.23
N GLN A 366 -2.30 7.32 17.39
CA GLN A 366 -2.66 8.56 16.71
C GLN A 366 -3.89 8.39 15.80
N ALA A 367 -4.00 7.26 15.11
CA ALA A 367 -5.19 6.94 14.31
C ALA A 367 -6.42 6.76 15.19
N THR A 368 -6.26 6.11 16.35
CA THR A 368 -7.33 5.95 17.35
C THR A 368 -7.84 7.30 17.86
N ASP A 369 -6.95 8.25 18.16
CA ASP A 369 -7.35 9.58 18.63
C ASP A 369 -8.23 10.32 17.60
N LEU A 370 -7.90 10.20 16.31
CA LEU A 370 -8.71 10.74 15.22
C LEU A 370 -10.05 10.00 15.05
N ILE A 371 -10.06 8.68 15.22
CA ILE A 371 -11.27 7.85 15.17
C ILE A 371 -12.21 8.18 16.33
N GLU A 372 -11.69 8.37 17.55
CA GLU A 372 -12.47 8.79 18.71
C GLU A 372 -13.11 10.15 18.48
N GLN A 373 -12.33 11.14 18.03
CA GLN A 373 -12.86 12.45 17.69
C GLN A 373 -13.97 12.36 16.64
N MET A 374 -13.78 11.53 15.62
CA MET A 374 -14.78 11.29 14.58
C MET A 374 -16.05 10.63 15.12
N ALA A 375 -15.91 9.64 16.01
CA ALA A 375 -17.04 8.98 16.66
C ALA A 375 -17.88 9.97 17.47
N GLN A 376 -17.22 10.84 18.25
CA GLN A 376 -17.87 11.91 19.01
C GLN A 376 -18.62 12.89 18.09
N GLN A 377 -17.97 13.36 17.03
CA GLN A 377 -18.58 14.27 16.04
C GLN A 377 -19.80 13.68 15.33
N ARG A 378 -19.77 12.37 15.05
CA ARG A 378 -20.84 11.63 14.38
C ARG A 378 -21.91 11.08 15.34
N GLY A 379 -21.73 11.24 16.65
CA GLY A 379 -22.65 10.68 17.66
C GLY A 379 -22.67 9.15 17.70
N LEU A 380 -21.55 8.52 17.38
CA LEU A 380 -21.36 7.06 17.41
C LEU A 380 -20.89 6.62 18.80
N LEU A 381 -21.06 5.32 19.09
CA LEU A 381 -20.47 4.73 20.29
C LEU A 381 -18.98 4.53 20.04
N PHE A 382 -18.16 4.82 21.04
CA PHE A 382 -16.72 4.57 21.01
C PHE A 382 -16.29 3.85 22.28
N ALA A 383 -15.40 2.88 22.16
CA ALA A 383 -14.77 2.25 23.30
C ALA A 383 -13.28 2.00 23.04
N ASN A 384 -12.47 2.27 24.06
CA ASN A 384 -11.05 1.97 24.06
C ASN A 384 -10.76 0.90 25.10
N PHE A 385 -10.48 -0.32 24.62
CA PHE A 385 -10.19 -1.48 25.47
C PHE A 385 -8.70 -1.70 25.69
N ASN A 386 -7.84 -0.80 25.18
CA ASN A 386 -6.39 -0.99 25.13
C ASN A 386 -5.78 -1.20 26.52
N ALA A 387 -6.29 -0.52 27.55
CA ALA A 387 -5.82 -0.67 28.92
C ALA A 387 -5.93 -2.10 29.45
N GLY A 388 -6.91 -2.89 29.00
CA GLY A 388 -7.06 -4.29 29.41
C GLY A 388 -5.98 -5.23 28.84
N PHE A 389 -5.31 -4.83 27.76
CA PHE A 389 -4.28 -5.65 27.11
C PHE A 389 -2.86 -5.32 27.61
N LEU A 390 -2.71 -4.28 28.42
CA LEU A 390 -1.42 -3.71 28.78
C LEU A 390 -1.16 -3.86 30.28
N THR A 391 0.11 -4.05 30.63
CA THR A 391 0.57 -3.90 32.01
C THR A 391 0.53 -2.42 32.44
N ASP A 392 0.68 -2.16 33.74
CA ASP A 392 0.67 -0.80 34.30
C ASP A 392 1.74 0.13 33.71
N ASP A 393 2.87 -0.42 33.26
CA ASP A 393 3.94 0.31 32.56
C ASP A 393 3.70 0.46 31.05
N GLY A 394 2.56 -0.02 30.55
CA GLY A 394 2.16 0.05 29.15
C GLY A 394 2.76 -1.05 28.28
N THR A 395 3.34 -2.12 28.82
CA THR A 395 3.89 -3.22 28.01
C THR A 395 2.77 -4.13 27.49
N LEU A 396 2.83 -4.48 26.20
CA LEU A 396 2.03 -5.57 25.64
C LEU A 396 2.82 -6.87 25.80
N THR A 397 2.27 -7.84 26.53
CA THR A 397 2.96 -9.10 26.82
C THR A 397 2.63 -10.18 25.79
N THR A 398 3.54 -11.15 25.63
CA THR A 398 3.30 -12.34 24.81
C THR A 398 2.28 -13.30 25.42
N GLU A 399 1.95 -13.13 26.70
CA GLU A 399 0.82 -13.84 27.33
C GLU A 399 -0.53 -13.31 26.79
N MET A 400 -0.63 -11.99 26.60
CA MET A 400 -1.82 -11.35 26.06
C MET A 400 -1.96 -11.60 24.55
N MET A 401 -0.88 -11.36 23.81
CA MET A 401 -0.79 -11.52 22.36
C MET A 401 0.56 -12.17 22.01
N PRO A 402 0.61 -13.49 21.70
CA PRO A 402 1.89 -14.22 21.55
C PRO A 402 2.84 -13.69 20.50
N ASP A 403 2.31 -13.08 19.44
CA ASP A 403 3.06 -12.41 18.37
C ASP A 403 3.04 -10.88 18.50
N LEU A 404 2.59 -10.37 19.65
CA LEU A 404 2.43 -8.95 19.97
C LEU A 404 1.48 -8.23 18.99
N LEU A 405 0.50 -8.94 18.43
CA LEU A 405 -0.52 -8.40 17.54
C LEU A 405 -1.89 -9.09 17.68
N HIS A 406 -1.91 -10.42 17.69
CA HIS A 406 -3.15 -11.20 17.70
C HIS A 406 -3.45 -11.73 19.11
N PRO A 407 -4.63 -11.42 19.68
CA PRO A 407 -5.05 -12.05 20.92
C PRO A 407 -5.25 -13.55 20.74
N LYS A 408 -5.04 -14.30 21.81
CA LYS A 408 -5.48 -15.69 21.98
C LYS A 408 -6.52 -15.75 23.10
N ALA A 409 -6.73 -16.92 23.70
CA ALA A 409 -7.78 -17.14 24.70
C ALA A 409 -7.84 -16.05 25.79
N LEU A 410 -6.70 -15.68 26.40
CA LEU A 410 -6.67 -14.62 27.43
C LEU A 410 -7.07 -13.26 26.88
N GLY A 411 -6.49 -12.81 25.76
CA GLY A 411 -6.83 -11.54 25.15
C GLY A 411 -8.27 -11.47 24.65
N TYR A 412 -8.81 -12.57 24.11
CA TYR A 412 -10.22 -12.65 23.75
C TYR A 412 -11.14 -12.63 24.98
N GLU A 413 -10.74 -13.23 26.11
CA GLU A 413 -11.51 -13.15 27.35
C GLU A 413 -11.61 -11.70 27.84
N VAL A 414 -10.48 -10.98 27.88
CA VAL A 414 -10.44 -9.55 28.23
C VAL A 414 -11.28 -8.70 27.27
N TRP A 415 -11.27 -9.02 25.97
CA TRP A 415 -12.10 -8.32 24.99
C TRP A 415 -13.60 -8.63 25.23
N ALA A 416 -13.97 -9.89 25.45
CA ALA A 416 -15.35 -10.30 25.68
C ALA A 416 -15.94 -9.61 26.92
N GLU A 417 -15.21 -9.61 28.04
CA GLU A 417 -15.67 -8.96 29.29
C GLU A 417 -15.93 -7.46 29.10
N GLN A 418 -15.10 -6.77 28.31
CA GLN A 418 -15.28 -5.34 28.03
C GLN A 418 -16.37 -5.07 26.98
N LEU A 419 -16.63 -6.01 26.07
CA LEU A 419 -17.67 -5.90 25.05
C LEU A 419 -19.06 -6.22 25.60
N GLU A 420 -19.14 -7.09 26.60
CA GLU A 420 -20.40 -7.60 27.16
C GLU A 420 -21.39 -6.50 27.62
N PRO A 421 -20.97 -5.40 28.29
CA PRO A 421 -21.89 -4.32 28.64
C PRO A 421 -22.61 -3.70 27.44
N PHE A 422 -21.91 -3.52 26.31
CA PHE A 422 -22.51 -2.98 25.09
C PHE A 422 -23.48 -3.98 24.46
N ILE A 423 -23.11 -5.26 24.42
CA ILE A 423 -23.98 -6.31 23.92
C ILE A 423 -25.25 -6.43 24.77
N ASN A 424 -25.12 -6.39 26.09
CA ASN A 424 -26.25 -6.41 27.01
C ASN A 424 -27.21 -5.24 26.74
N GLN A 425 -26.67 -4.03 26.64
CA GLN A 425 -27.48 -2.83 26.45
C GLN A 425 -28.13 -2.75 25.07
N TYR A 426 -27.39 -3.05 24.00
CA TYR A 426 -27.83 -2.76 22.63
C TYR A 426 -28.41 -3.97 21.91
N VAL A 427 -28.13 -5.20 22.34
CA VAL A 427 -28.62 -6.41 21.68
C VAL A 427 -29.66 -7.16 22.53
N ARG A 428 -29.32 -7.47 23.79
CA ARG A 428 -30.15 -8.29 24.69
C ARG A 428 -31.31 -7.53 25.33
N GLN A 429 -31.13 -6.28 25.74
CA GLN A 429 -32.12 -5.51 26.52
C GLN A 429 -33.15 -4.70 25.68
N GLN A 430 -33.27 -4.95 24.38
CA GLN A 430 -34.23 -4.26 23.50
C GLN A 430 -35.52 -5.02 23.29
#